data_AF-A0A2P4S4K1-F1
#
_entry.id   AF-A0A2P4S4K1-F1
#
_cell.length_a   1.000
_cell.length_b   1.000
_cell.length_c   1.000
_cell.angle_alpha   90.00
_cell.angle_beta   90.00
_cell.angle_gamma   90.00
#
_symmetry.space_group_name_H-M   'P 1'
#
loop_
_entity.id
_entity.type
_entity.pdbx_description
1 polymer ?
#
loop_
_entity_poly.entity_id
_entity_poly.type
_entity_poly.pdbx_seq_one_letter_code
_entity_poly.pdbx_strand_id
1 'polypeptide(L)'
;DIRLIEVTENICKRLLDYNLHKERSGSNRFAKGMSETFETLHNLVHKGVKVVMDIPYELWNETSAEVADLKKQCDVLVEEYEDVIEDWYRHHQTEDLSQFLCADRVLKGKDASCLAEKWTGKKGDLASAGEKPSKKKSGKKKKKAAKEQSEGAESLSLEESGVQEAAPLPHSPTDEL
;
A
#
# COMPACT_ATOMS: atom_id res chain seq x y z
N ASP A 1 30.53 5.32 3.55
CA ASP A 1 30.16 4.93 2.17
C ASP A 1 29.39 3.63 2.13
N ILE A 2 29.90 2.48 2.62
CA ILE A 2 29.16 1.18 2.64
C ILE A 2 27.67 1.30 3.03
N ARG A 3 27.34 2.00 4.14
CA ARG A 3 25.94 2.22 4.59
C ARG A 3 25.07 3.08 3.68
N LEU A 4 25.65 3.90 2.81
CA LEU A 4 24.92 4.68 1.80
C LEU A 4 24.65 3.82 0.58
N ILE A 5 25.69 3.14 0.07
CA ILE A 5 25.64 2.24 -1.09
C ILE A 5 24.60 1.12 -0.87
N GLU A 6 24.62 0.48 0.29
CA GLU A 6 23.63 -0.54 0.66
C GLU A 6 22.19 0.01 0.67
N VAL A 7 21.99 1.30 0.96
CA VAL A 7 20.66 1.93 0.95
C VAL A 7 20.25 2.32 -0.47
N THR A 8 21.14 2.90 -1.27
CA THR A 8 20.84 3.32 -2.65
C THR A 8 20.60 2.12 -3.56
N GLU A 9 21.39 1.05 -3.47
CA GLU A 9 21.17 -0.20 -4.21
C GLU A 9 19.85 -0.91 -3.86
N ASN A 10 19.28 -0.63 -2.68
CA ASN A 10 18.07 -1.32 -2.19
C ASN A 10 16.81 -0.44 -2.16
N ILE A 11 16.91 0.89 -2.31
CA ILE A 11 15.74 1.77 -2.24
C ILE A 11 14.78 1.52 -3.41
N CYS A 12 15.29 1.42 -4.64
CA CYS A 12 14.47 1.24 -5.83
C CYS A 12 13.81 -0.16 -5.89
N LYS A 13 14.41 -1.18 -5.28
CA LYS A 13 13.79 -2.53 -5.16
C LYS A 13 12.44 -2.48 -4.43
N ARG A 14 12.26 -1.55 -3.47
CA ARG A 14 11.01 -1.36 -2.71
C ARG A 14 9.86 -0.77 -3.53
N LEU A 15 10.12 -0.29 -4.74
CA LEU A 15 9.06 0.16 -5.66
C LEU A 15 8.23 -1.03 -6.21
N LEU A 16 8.77 -2.25 -6.16
CA LEU A 16 8.03 -3.47 -6.53
C LEU A 16 6.93 -3.82 -5.51
N ASP A 17 6.91 -3.19 -4.33
CA ASP A 17 5.79 -3.31 -3.37
C ASP A 17 4.57 -2.44 -3.75
N TYR A 18 4.67 -1.62 -4.80
CA TYR A 18 3.65 -0.65 -5.20
C TYR A 18 2.78 -1.20 -6.32
N ASN A 19 1.50 -0.87 -6.26
CA ASN A 19 0.51 -1.16 -7.30
C ASN A 19 0.04 0.12 -7.99
N LEU A 20 -0.58 -0.09 -9.15
CA LEU A 20 -1.09 0.98 -9.99
C LEU A 20 -2.59 1.23 -9.73
N HIS A 21 -2.87 2.37 -9.13
CA HIS A 21 -4.20 2.90 -8.90
C HIS A 21 -4.67 3.72 -10.11
N LYS A 22 -5.30 3.05 -11.08
CA LYS A 22 -5.83 3.70 -12.30
C LYS A 22 -6.97 4.69 -12.03
N GLU A 23 -7.59 4.62 -10.85
CA GLU A 23 -8.57 5.57 -10.34
C GLU A 23 -7.97 6.90 -9.83
N ARG A 24 -6.64 7.00 -9.73
CA ARG A 24 -5.94 8.18 -9.18
C ARG A 24 -5.20 8.97 -10.26
N SER A 25 -4.78 10.18 -9.91
CA SER A 25 -4.03 11.11 -10.77
C SER A 25 -2.66 11.46 -10.17
N GLY A 26 -1.72 11.85 -11.04
CA GLY A 26 -0.38 12.27 -10.63
C GLY A 26 0.45 11.13 -10.02
N SER A 27 1.35 11.49 -9.11
CA SER A 27 2.21 10.57 -8.35
C SER A 27 1.41 9.55 -7.51
N ASN A 28 0.24 9.96 -7.00
CA ASN A 28 -0.66 9.15 -6.17
C ASN A 28 -1.22 7.90 -6.88
N ARG A 29 -0.98 7.74 -8.19
CA ARG A 29 -1.22 6.50 -8.95
C ARG A 29 -0.40 5.33 -8.43
N PHE A 30 0.76 5.56 -7.83
CA PHE A 30 1.61 4.52 -7.26
C PHE A 30 1.43 4.48 -5.75
N ALA A 31 0.82 3.41 -5.23
CA ALA A 31 0.70 3.18 -3.79
C ALA A 31 0.67 1.69 -3.46
N LYS A 32 0.95 1.33 -2.20
CA LYS A 32 0.94 -0.06 -1.75
C LYS A 32 -0.48 -0.56 -1.47
N GLY A 33 -0.70 -1.85 -1.69
CA GLY A 33 -2.00 -2.50 -1.48
C GLY A 33 -2.84 -2.60 -2.76
N MET A 34 -4.13 -2.86 -2.60
CA MET A 34 -5.07 -3.13 -3.68
C MET A 34 -5.67 -1.84 -4.24
N SER A 35 -5.81 -1.71 -5.58
CA SER A 35 -6.51 -0.56 -6.19
C SER A 35 -8.03 -0.68 -6.10
N GLU A 36 -8.75 0.44 -6.08
CA GLU A 36 -10.20 0.46 -5.80
C GLU A 36 -11.02 -0.25 -6.89
N THR A 37 -10.55 -0.16 -8.15
CA THR A 37 -11.09 -0.93 -9.27
C THR A 37 -10.88 -2.43 -9.09
N PHE A 38 -9.73 -2.81 -8.54
CA PHE A 38 -9.32 -4.19 -8.38
C PHE A 38 -9.95 -4.87 -7.14
N GLU A 39 -10.04 -4.13 -6.03
CA GLU A 39 -10.87 -4.46 -4.85
C GLU A 39 -12.31 -4.74 -5.26
N THR A 40 -12.88 -3.92 -6.15
CA THR A 40 -14.23 -4.12 -6.70
C THR A 40 -14.32 -5.39 -7.54
N LEU A 41 -13.34 -5.66 -8.42
CA LEU A 41 -13.33 -6.82 -9.31
C LEU A 41 -13.25 -8.14 -8.52
N HIS A 42 -12.35 -8.22 -7.54
CA HIS A 42 -12.19 -9.36 -6.64
C HIS A 42 -13.46 -9.59 -5.79
N ASN A 43 -14.16 -8.52 -5.40
CA ASN A 43 -15.48 -8.60 -4.75
C ASN A 43 -16.60 -9.14 -5.67
N LEU A 44 -16.49 -9.02 -6.99
CA LEU A 44 -17.41 -9.64 -7.95
C LEU A 44 -17.11 -11.14 -8.10
N VAL A 45 -15.85 -11.50 -8.30
CA VAL A 45 -15.40 -12.89 -8.42
C VAL A 45 -15.77 -13.70 -7.17
N HIS A 46 -15.51 -13.16 -5.97
CA HIS A 46 -15.86 -13.80 -4.70
C HIS A 46 -17.40 -13.92 -4.49
N LYS A 47 -18.22 -13.16 -5.22
CA LYS A 47 -19.69 -13.31 -5.23
C LYS A 47 -20.19 -14.30 -6.29
N GLY A 48 -19.29 -15.04 -6.94
CA GLY A 48 -19.62 -16.01 -7.99
C GLY A 48 -19.90 -15.38 -9.36
N VAL A 49 -19.64 -14.08 -9.54
CA VAL A 49 -19.74 -13.45 -10.87
C VAL A 49 -18.53 -13.88 -11.69
N LYS A 50 -18.76 -14.64 -12.76
CA LYS A 50 -17.69 -15.09 -13.67
C LYS A 50 -17.19 -13.93 -14.53
N VAL A 51 -16.35 -13.08 -13.94
CA VAL A 51 -15.48 -12.16 -14.68
C VAL A 51 -14.50 -13.00 -15.48
N VAL A 52 -14.61 -12.97 -16.81
CA VAL A 52 -13.55 -13.46 -17.70
C VAL A 52 -12.57 -12.30 -17.92
N MET A 53 -11.29 -12.55 -17.70
CA MET A 53 -10.21 -11.60 -17.92
C MET A 53 -8.99 -12.38 -18.42
N ASP A 54 -8.20 -11.78 -19.31
CA ASP A 54 -7.10 -12.47 -20.02
C ASP A 54 -5.85 -12.71 -19.17
N ILE A 55 -5.96 -12.56 -17.84
CA ILE A 55 -4.90 -12.75 -16.86
C ILE A 55 -5.46 -13.65 -15.75
N PRO A 56 -4.77 -14.72 -15.32
CA PRO A 56 -5.22 -15.56 -14.21
C PRO A 56 -5.13 -14.81 -12.86
N TYR A 57 -6.03 -15.16 -11.95
CA TYR A 57 -6.22 -14.51 -10.64
C TYR A 57 -4.95 -14.39 -9.78
N GLU A 58 -4.05 -15.37 -9.89
CA GLU A 58 -2.76 -15.40 -9.17
C GLU A 58 -1.83 -14.26 -9.60
N LEU A 59 -1.82 -13.89 -10.89
CA LEU A 59 -1.03 -12.78 -11.43
C LEU A 59 -1.69 -11.42 -11.23
N TRP A 60 -2.91 -11.35 -10.68
CA TRP A 60 -3.61 -10.07 -10.54
C TRP A 60 -2.98 -9.10 -9.52
N ASN A 61 -2.10 -9.59 -8.64
CA ASN A 61 -1.30 -8.77 -7.71
C ASN A 61 0.17 -8.63 -8.15
N GLU A 62 0.53 -9.05 -9.37
CA GLU A 62 1.89 -8.93 -9.89
C GLU A 62 2.23 -7.49 -10.28
N THR A 63 3.51 -7.12 -10.19
CA THR A 63 3.99 -5.77 -10.50
C THR A 63 3.73 -5.39 -11.95
N SER A 64 2.77 -4.49 -12.16
CA SER A 64 2.44 -3.98 -13.49
C SER A 64 3.65 -3.36 -14.21
N ALA A 65 3.66 -3.38 -15.54
CA ALA A 65 4.75 -2.80 -16.34
C ALA A 65 5.00 -1.29 -16.04
N GLU A 66 3.98 -0.53 -15.64
CA GLU A 66 4.13 0.87 -15.19
C GLU A 66 4.94 0.98 -13.88
N VAL A 67 4.87 -0.02 -12.99
CA VAL A 67 5.66 -0.09 -11.75
C VAL A 67 7.09 -0.57 -12.03
N ALA A 68 7.26 -1.51 -12.95
CA ALA A 68 8.59 -1.96 -13.39
C ALA A 68 9.37 -0.82 -14.07
N ASP A 69 8.72 0.01 -14.89
CA ASP A 69 9.35 1.21 -15.46
C ASP A 69 9.63 2.28 -14.39
N LEU A 70 8.74 2.48 -13.40
CA LEU A 70 9.02 3.36 -12.26
C LEU A 70 10.25 2.90 -11.46
N LYS A 71 10.44 1.59 -11.26
CA LYS A 71 11.70 1.07 -10.68
C LYS A 71 12.89 1.46 -11.54
N LYS A 72 12.83 1.21 -12.85
CA LYS A 72 13.92 1.53 -13.78
C LYS A 72 14.26 3.02 -13.79
N GLN A 73 13.26 3.89 -13.71
CA GLN A 73 13.46 5.33 -13.55
C GLN A 73 14.18 5.67 -12.24
N CYS A 74 13.86 5.00 -11.13
CA CYS A 74 14.57 5.14 -9.86
C CYS A 74 16.02 4.63 -9.95
N ASP A 75 16.26 3.49 -10.62
CA ASP A 75 17.62 2.96 -10.79
C ASP A 75 18.51 3.99 -11.50
N VAL A 76 18.05 4.53 -12.64
CA VAL A 76 18.75 5.58 -13.41
C VAL A 76 18.89 6.90 -12.63
N LEU A 77 17.88 7.27 -11.83
CA LEU A 77 17.93 8.44 -10.94
C LEU A 77 19.05 8.32 -9.91
N VAL A 78 19.24 7.12 -9.33
CA VAL A 78 20.33 6.85 -8.38
C VAL A 78 21.69 6.84 -9.09
N GLU A 79 21.79 6.26 -10.28
CA GLU A 79 23.03 6.22 -11.08
C GLU A 79 23.48 7.61 -11.57
N GLU A 80 22.57 8.44 -12.11
CA GLU A 80 22.91 9.77 -12.66
C GLU A 80 23.25 10.79 -11.56
N TYR A 81 22.74 10.60 -10.34
CA TYR A 81 22.87 11.54 -9.22
C TYR A 81 23.66 10.97 -8.02
N GLU A 82 24.52 9.95 -8.21
CA GLU A 82 25.29 9.33 -7.10
C GLU A 82 26.14 10.37 -6.34
N ASP A 83 26.99 11.14 -7.03
CA ASP A 83 27.81 12.22 -6.45
C ASP A 83 26.96 13.23 -5.64
N VAL A 84 25.74 13.50 -6.11
CA VAL A 84 24.80 14.46 -5.53
C VAL A 84 24.17 13.91 -4.25
N ILE A 85 23.80 12.64 -4.25
CA ILE A 85 23.27 11.93 -3.08
C ILE A 85 24.36 11.76 -2.02
N GLU A 86 25.60 11.53 -2.45
CA GLU A 86 26.77 11.41 -1.57
C GLU A 86 27.14 12.76 -0.93
N ASP A 87 27.17 13.84 -1.70
CA ASP A 87 27.34 15.22 -1.21
C ASP A 87 26.25 15.61 -0.20
N TRP A 88 24.99 15.33 -0.52
CA TRP A 88 23.88 15.55 0.42
C TRP A 88 24.09 14.78 1.73
N TYR A 89 24.41 13.49 1.63
CA TYR A 89 24.62 12.60 2.76
C TYR A 89 25.83 13.01 3.62
N ARG A 90 26.86 13.66 3.07
CA ARG A 90 28.02 14.15 3.84
C ARG A 90 27.85 15.55 4.40
N HIS A 91 27.20 16.47 3.67
CA HIS A 91 27.26 17.91 3.97
C HIS A 91 25.89 18.59 4.18
N HIS A 92 24.81 18.06 3.61
CA HIS A 92 23.49 18.73 3.58
C HIS A 92 22.35 17.94 4.27
N GLN A 93 22.65 17.04 5.22
CA GLN A 93 21.64 16.25 5.96
C GLN A 93 20.57 17.08 6.69
N THR A 94 20.78 18.39 6.88
CA THR A 94 19.79 19.33 7.44
C THR A 94 18.71 19.78 6.46
N GLU A 95 18.90 19.55 5.16
CA GLU A 95 17.99 19.90 4.08
C GLU A 95 17.20 18.67 3.63
N ASP A 96 15.93 18.84 3.24
CA ASP A 96 15.12 17.71 2.75
C ASP A 96 15.63 17.22 1.39
N LEU A 97 15.93 15.91 1.29
CA LEU A 97 16.45 15.29 0.07
C LEU A 97 15.52 15.50 -1.14
N SER A 98 14.19 15.52 -0.93
CA SER A 98 13.22 15.76 -2.00
C SER A 98 13.27 17.19 -2.55
N GLN A 99 13.73 18.16 -1.77
CA GLN A 99 14.03 19.50 -2.29
C GLN A 99 15.40 19.50 -3.00
N PHE A 100 16.46 19.16 -2.27
CA PHE A 100 17.85 19.26 -2.73
C PHE A 100 18.17 18.44 -3.99
N LEU A 101 17.58 17.24 -4.11
CA LEU A 101 17.72 16.38 -5.28
C LEU A 101 16.57 16.60 -6.26
N CYS A 102 15.33 16.37 -5.84
CA CYS A 102 14.23 16.31 -6.80
C CYS A 102 13.84 17.71 -7.32
N ALA A 103 13.68 18.72 -6.48
CA ALA A 103 13.29 20.07 -6.93
C ALA A 103 14.44 20.82 -7.61
N ASP A 104 15.60 20.94 -6.94
CA ASP A 104 16.68 21.86 -7.35
C ASP A 104 17.59 21.33 -8.48
N ARG A 105 17.56 20.01 -8.72
CA ARG A 105 18.43 19.32 -9.67
C ARG A 105 17.64 18.52 -10.72
N VAL A 106 16.89 17.49 -10.33
CA VAL A 106 16.19 16.57 -11.26
C VAL A 106 15.04 17.24 -12.01
N LEU A 107 14.22 18.05 -11.32
CA LEU A 107 13.08 18.79 -11.86
C LEU A 107 13.43 20.25 -12.21
N LYS A 108 14.71 20.59 -12.29
CA LYS A 108 15.18 21.94 -12.58
C LYS A 108 14.67 22.41 -13.95
N GLY A 109 13.79 23.41 -13.95
CA GLY A 109 13.12 23.91 -15.16
C GLY A 109 11.94 23.06 -15.65
N LYS A 110 11.42 22.14 -14.83
CA LYS A 110 10.24 21.30 -15.06
C LYS A 110 9.19 21.57 -13.97
N ASP A 111 7.99 21.00 -14.12
CA ASP A 111 6.94 21.08 -13.10
C ASP A 111 7.30 20.29 -11.82
N ALA A 112 7.58 21.00 -10.73
CA ALA A 112 7.80 20.42 -9.40
C ALA A 112 6.50 20.17 -8.60
N SER A 113 5.34 20.31 -9.23
CA SER A 113 4.01 20.21 -8.59
C SER A 113 3.74 18.84 -7.97
N CYS A 114 4.32 17.77 -8.52
CA CYS A 114 4.24 16.40 -7.98
C CYS A 114 4.74 16.29 -6.53
N LEU A 115 5.74 17.10 -6.12
CA LEU A 115 6.28 17.08 -4.76
C LEU A 115 5.32 17.67 -3.71
N ALA A 116 4.30 18.42 -4.15
CA ALA A 116 3.27 18.99 -3.30
C ALA A 116 1.98 18.16 -3.26
N GLU A 117 1.86 17.13 -4.10
CA GLU A 117 0.65 16.28 -4.15
C GLU A 117 0.48 15.46 -2.87
N LYS A 118 -0.77 15.37 -2.39
CA LYS A 118 -1.13 14.55 -1.22
C LYS A 118 -2.46 13.85 -1.46
N TRP A 119 -2.48 12.52 -1.36
CA TRP A 119 -3.70 11.73 -1.38
C TRP A 119 -4.57 12.03 -0.14
N THR A 120 -5.78 12.54 -0.36
CA THR A 120 -6.71 12.95 0.72
C THR A 120 -7.74 11.88 1.09
N GLY A 121 -7.72 10.71 0.47
CA GLY A 121 -8.66 9.60 0.70
C GLY A 121 -9.47 9.20 -0.53
N LYS A 122 -10.28 8.13 -0.40
CA LYS A 122 -11.03 7.52 -1.53
C LYS A 122 -11.82 8.57 -2.33
N LYS A 123 -11.45 8.76 -3.59
CA LYS A 123 -12.18 9.52 -4.60
C LYS A 123 -12.64 8.62 -5.76
N GLY A 124 -13.21 7.47 -5.39
CA GLY A 124 -14.02 6.62 -6.23
C GLY A 124 -15.42 6.50 -5.61
N ASP A 125 -16.46 6.51 -6.42
CA ASP A 125 -17.83 6.40 -5.93
C ASP A 125 -18.03 5.11 -5.13
N LEU A 126 -18.43 5.26 -3.87
CA LEU A 126 -19.04 4.17 -3.14
C LEU A 126 -20.36 3.84 -3.83
N ALA A 127 -20.34 2.80 -4.66
CA ALA A 127 -21.52 2.11 -5.18
C ALA A 127 -22.26 1.38 -4.03
N SER A 128 -22.66 2.14 -3.02
CA SER A 128 -23.39 1.70 -1.85
C SER A 128 -24.82 1.36 -2.26
N ALA A 129 -25.03 0.10 -2.61
CA ALA A 129 -26.35 -0.50 -2.63
C ALA A 129 -27.01 -0.24 -1.26
N GLY A 130 -28.09 0.56 -1.27
CA GLY A 130 -28.40 1.44 -0.14
C GLY A 130 -28.62 0.77 1.21
N GLU A 131 -27.75 1.07 2.17
CA GLU A 131 -27.98 0.78 3.57
C GLU A 131 -29.02 1.75 4.17
N LYS A 132 -30.04 1.18 4.82
CA LYS A 132 -31.20 1.95 5.32
C LYS A 132 -30.82 2.69 6.60
N PRO A 133 -31.15 3.99 6.76
CA PRO A 133 -30.81 4.75 7.96
C PRO A 133 -31.55 4.22 9.20
N SER A 134 -30.81 3.56 10.09
CA SER A 134 -31.30 3.03 11.37
C SER A 134 -31.84 4.14 12.27
N LYS A 135 -33.17 4.21 12.42
CA LYS A 135 -33.86 5.19 13.26
C LYS A 135 -33.44 5.05 14.74
N LYS A 136 -32.52 5.92 15.21
CA LYS A 136 -32.21 6.07 16.63
C LYS A 136 -33.45 6.57 17.39
N LYS A 137 -34.17 5.65 18.03
CA LYS A 137 -35.34 5.97 18.86
C LYS A 137 -34.88 6.50 20.22
N SER A 138 -35.35 7.68 20.61
CA SER A 138 -34.88 8.38 21.81
C SER A 138 -35.42 7.76 23.11
N GLY A 139 -34.51 7.22 23.93
CA GLY A 139 -34.82 6.63 25.25
C GLY A 139 -34.24 7.46 26.40
N LYS A 140 -35.08 8.16 27.16
CA LYS A 140 -34.66 9.12 28.21
C LYS A 140 -34.97 8.59 29.62
N LYS A 141 -33.95 8.14 30.36
CA LYS A 141 -34.00 7.98 31.84
C LYS A 141 -32.67 8.37 32.49
N LYS A 142 -32.63 8.48 33.83
CA LYS A 142 -31.78 9.46 34.55
C LYS A 142 -31.17 8.89 35.84
N LYS A 143 -29.91 9.25 36.15
CA LYS A 143 -29.16 9.07 37.44
C LYS A 143 -28.76 7.60 37.77
N LYS A 144 -27.73 7.31 38.58
CA LYS A 144 -26.82 8.16 39.41
C LYS A 144 -25.40 7.53 39.54
N ALA A 145 -24.47 8.23 40.22
CA ALA A 145 -23.06 7.91 40.57
C ALA A 145 -22.79 6.49 41.16
N ALA A 146 -21.55 5.97 41.34
CA ALA A 146 -20.21 6.57 41.62
C ALA A 146 -19.09 5.49 41.36
N LYS A 147 -17.75 5.61 41.58
CA LYS A 147 -16.72 6.67 41.83
C LYS A 147 -15.32 6.00 41.99
N GLU A 148 -14.24 6.56 41.40
CA GLU A 148 -12.78 6.23 41.67
C GLU A 148 -12.29 4.78 41.35
N GLN A 149 -10.99 4.40 41.26
CA GLN A 149 -9.68 5.06 40.94
C GLN A 149 -8.65 3.97 40.50
N SER A 150 -7.36 4.33 40.29
CA SER A 150 -6.16 3.48 40.03
C SER A 150 -6.19 2.63 38.74
N GLU A 151 -5.21 2.65 37.82
CA GLU A 151 -3.72 2.57 37.85
C GLU A 151 -3.17 1.14 37.74
N GLY A 152 -2.18 0.97 36.85
CA GLY A 152 -1.05 0.05 37.09
C GLY A 152 -0.89 -1.18 36.18
N ALA A 153 0.39 -1.53 36.00
CA ALA A 153 0.96 -2.81 35.57
C ALA A 153 0.77 -3.26 34.10
N GLU A 154 1.92 -3.45 33.44
CA GLU A 154 2.11 -4.26 32.24
C GLU A 154 1.87 -5.75 32.53
N SER A 155 1.60 -6.53 31.48
CA SER A 155 1.91 -7.96 31.47
C SER A 155 2.33 -8.38 30.06
N LEU A 156 3.63 -8.67 29.90
CA LEU A 156 4.16 -9.36 28.75
C LEU A 156 4.02 -10.87 28.98
N SER A 157 3.33 -11.56 28.09
CA SER A 157 3.43 -13.02 27.94
C SER A 157 3.16 -13.39 26.49
N LEU A 158 4.22 -13.66 25.74
CA LEU A 158 4.13 -14.53 24.58
C LEU A 158 4.27 -15.95 25.11
N GLU A 159 3.20 -16.74 25.01
CA GLU A 159 3.29 -18.20 25.13
C GLU A 159 2.97 -18.83 23.78
N GLU A 160 3.58 -20.00 23.57
CA GLU A 160 3.73 -20.65 22.27
C GLU A 160 2.65 -21.74 22.04
N SER A 161 2.75 -22.40 20.88
CA SER A 161 2.08 -23.66 20.53
C SER A 161 0.59 -23.60 20.17
N GLY A 162 0.29 -24.11 18.97
CA GLY A 162 -1.05 -24.09 18.38
C GLY A 162 -1.13 -24.78 17.02
N VAL A 163 -0.33 -25.83 16.78
CA VAL A 163 -0.42 -26.64 15.55
C VAL A 163 -1.80 -27.30 15.46
N GLN A 164 -2.52 -27.07 14.36
CA GLN A 164 -3.70 -27.86 14.01
C GLN A 164 -3.54 -28.43 12.61
N GLU A 165 -3.24 -29.73 12.60
CA GLU A 165 -3.30 -30.62 11.46
C GLU A 165 -4.75 -30.76 10.96
N ALA A 166 -4.96 -30.77 9.65
CA ALA A 166 -6.26 -30.99 9.03
C ALA A 166 -6.15 -32.12 7.99
N ALA A 167 -6.74 -33.27 8.31
CA ALA A 167 -6.64 -34.50 7.51
C ALA A 167 -7.56 -34.50 6.26
N PRO A 168 -7.26 -35.30 5.22
CA PRO A 168 -7.89 -35.19 3.89
C PRO A 168 -9.15 -36.06 3.70
N LEU A 169 -10.07 -35.59 2.84
CA LEU A 169 -11.29 -36.28 2.37
C LEU A 169 -11.57 -35.86 0.89
N PRO A 170 -12.38 -36.60 0.08
CA PRO A 170 -11.93 -37.81 -0.63
C PRO A 170 -12.36 -37.80 -2.13
N HIS A 171 -12.41 -38.98 -2.79
CA HIS A 171 -12.96 -39.37 -4.13
C HIS A 171 -12.45 -38.62 -5.40
N SER A 172 -11.92 -39.22 -6.50
CA SER A 172 -12.11 -40.51 -7.26
C SER A 172 -13.20 -40.45 -8.36
N PRO A 173 -13.09 -41.20 -9.49
CA PRO A 173 -11.93 -41.79 -10.20
C PRO A 173 -11.98 -41.63 -11.76
N THR A 174 -11.08 -42.31 -12.50
CA THR A 174 -11.09 -42.58 -13.98
C THR A 174 -10.94 -41.36 -14.92
N ASP A 175 -10.49 -41.49 -16.18
CA ASP A 175 -10.35 -42.67 -17.07
C ASP A 175 -9.08 -42.64 -17.94
N GLU A 176 -8.72 -43.76 -18.60
CA GLU A 176 -7.59 -43.86 -19.56
C GLU A 176 -8.03 -43.61 -21.02
N LEU A 177 -7.26 -42.82 -21.80
CA LEU A 177 -6.72 -43.20 -23.14
C LEU A 177 -5.71 -42.17 -23.69
#